data_AF-A0A6B0ZFI7-F1
#
_entry.id   AF-A0A6B0ZFI7-F1
#
_cell.length_a   1.000
_cell.length_b   1.000
_cell.length_c   1.000
_cell.angle_alpha   90.00
_cell.angle_beta   90.00
_cell.angle_gamma   90.00
#
_symmetry.space_group_name_H-M   'P 1'
#
loop_
_entity.id
_entity.type
_entity.pdbx_description
1 polymer ?
#
loop_
_entity_poly.entity_id
_entity_poly.type
_entity_poly.pdbx_seq_one_letter_code
_entity_poly.pdbx_strand_id
1 'polypeptide(L)'
;MTAPLEGVIVVALEAAVAAPFATRQLADLGARVLKVERPGEGDFARHYDSTMGGTSAFFVWANRGKQSIELDLKDPGDRATF
;
A
#
# COMPACT_ATOMS: atom_id res chain seq x y z
N MET A 1 25.93 2.23 2.59
CA MET A 1 25.33 3.57 2.62
C MET A 1 23.89 3.39 3.08
N THR A 2 23.41 4.19 4.01
CA THR A 2 22.02 4.16 4.49
C THR A 2 21.10 4.74 3.43
N ALA A 3 19.88 4.21 3.32
CA ALA A 3 18.91 4.73 2.35
C ALA A 3 18.37 6.10 2.82
N PRO A 4 18.00 7.03 1.91
CA PRO A 4 17.59 8.39 2.29
C PRO A 4 16.42 8.47 3.28
N LEU A 5 15.51 7.49 3.26
CA LEU A 5 14.36 7.41 4.16
C LEU A 5 14.44 6.23 5.13
N GLU A 6 15.63 5.69 5.37
CA GLU A 6 15.82 4.61 6.34
C GLU A 6 15.33 5.03 7.73
N GLY A 7 14.56 4.16 8.38
CA GLY A 7 13.93 4.41 9.68
C GLY A 7 12.62 5.20 9.63
N VAL A 8 12.21 5.72 8.46
CA VAL A 8 10.91 6.39 8.30
C VAL A 8 9.82 5.33 8.11
N ILE A 9 8.73 5.47 8.87
CA ILE A 9 7.52 4.65 8.72
C ILE A 9 6.42 5.52 8.11
N VAL A 10 5.77 5.02 7.06
CA VAL A 10 4.66 5.70 6.37
C VAL A 10 3.43 4.82 6.46
N VAL A 11 2.36 5.34 7.05
CA VAL A 11 1.03 4.73 7.01
C VAL A 11 0.27 5.34 5.84
N ALA A 12 -0.10 4.53 4.85
CA ALA A 12 -0.61 4.99 3.57
C ALA A 12 -2.09 4.60 3.38
N LEU A 13 -2.96 5.59 3.42
CA LEU A 13 -4.38 5.50 3.06
C LEU A 13 -4.57 5.98 1.62
N GLU A 14 -4.46 5.05 0.69
CA GLU A 14 -4.36 5.38 -0.73
C GLU A 14 -4.97 4.30 -1.62
N ALA A 15 -5.41 4.71 -2.81
CA ALA A 15 -5.95 3.82 -3.82
C ALA A 15 -5.65 4.32 -5.24
N ALA A 16 -5.88 3.48 -6.24
CA ALA A 16 -5.63 3.76 -7.65
C ALA A 16 -4.16 4.05 -7.99
N VAL A 17 -3.83 5.31 -8.34
CA VAL A 17 -2.61 5.63 -9.09
C VAL A 17 -1.74 6.66 -8.37
N ALA A 18 -2.24 7.88 -8.19
CA ALA A 18 -1.38 9.03 -7.86
C ALA A 18 -0.69 8.88 -6.50
N ALA A 19 -1.47 8.63 -5.45
CA ALA A 19 -0.90 8.39 -4.12
C ALA A 19 -0.09 7.09 -4.07
N PRO A 20 -0.56 5.94 -4.62
CA PRO A 20 0.24 4.73 -4.69
C PRO A 20 1.59 4.90 -5.36
N PHE A 21 1.64 5.65 -6.44
CA PHE A 21 2.90 5.97 -7.10
C PHE A 21 3.81 6.82 -6.20
N ALA A 22 3.27 7.84 -5.53
CA ALA A 22 4.04 8.68 -4.62
C ALA A 22 4.64 7.89 -3.44
N THR A 23 3.83 7.08 -2.75
CA THR A 23 4.30 6.31 -1.59
C THR A 23 5.22 5.16 -1.98
N ARG A 24 5.09 4.62 -3.21
CA ARG A 24 6.09 3.71 -3.77
C ARG A 24 7.46 4.38 -3.86
N GLN A 25 7.54 5.66 -4.26
CA GLN A 25 8.84 6.35 -4.29
C GLN A 25 9.44 6.44 -2.88
N LEU A 26 8.61 6.63 -1.85
CA LEU A 26 9.08 6.61 -0.46
C LEU A 26 9.64 5.23 -0.07
N ALA A 27 8.97 4.15 -0.48
CA ALA A 27 9.47 2.79 -0.29
C ALA A 27 10.79 2.53 -1.05
N ASP A 28 10.86 2.95 -2.31
CA ASP A 28 12.07 2.83 -3.15
C ASP A 28 13.26 3.63 -2.54
N LEU A 29 12.99 4.69 -1.76
CA LEU A 29 13.98 5.48 -1.01
C LEU A 29 14.28 4.94 0.41
N GLY A 30 13.71 3.79 0.79
CA GLY A 30 14.03 3.08 2.03
C GLY A 30 13.04 3.25 3.18
N ALA A 31 11.91 3.95 2.98
CA ALA A 31 10.86 4.03 4.00
C ALA A 31 10.13 2.69 4.14
N ARG A 32 9.69 2.36 5.35
CA ARG A 32 8.76 1.27 5.59
C ARG A 32 7.33 1.77 5.36
N VAL A 33 6.76 1.43 4.21
CA VAL A 33 5.41 1.85 3.83
C VAL A 33 4.40 0.75 4.15
N LEU A 34 3.43 1.08 5.01
CA LEU A 34 2.30 0.26 5.43
C LEU A 34 1.05 0.75 4.70
N LYS A 35 0.64 0.06 3.64
CA LYS A 35 -0.61 0.34 2.94
C LYS A 35 -1.77 -0.24 3.75
N VAL A 36 -2.72 0.62 4.13
CA VAL A 36 -3.95 0.20 4.79
C VAL A 36 -5.03 0.01 3.73
N GLU A 37 -5.62 -1.17 3.70
CA GLU A 37 -6.56 -1.59 2.68
C GLU A 37 -7.90 -2.02 3.28
N ARG A 38 -8.96 -1.95 2.47
CA ARG A 38 -10.30 -2.38 2.88
C ARG A 38 -10.34 -3.91 3.01
N PRO A 39 -10.89 -4.47 4.10
CA PRO A 39 -11.00 -5.93 4.25
C PRO A 39 -11.74 -6.59 3.08
N GLY A 40 -11.18 -7.69 2.55
CA GLY A 40 -11.79 -8.52 1.52
C GLY A 40 -11.76 -7.96 0.09
N GLU A 41 -11.77 -6.63 -0.09
CA GLU A 41 -11.71 -5.99 -1.42
C GLU A 41 -10.32 -5.45 -1.76
N GLY A 42 -9.67 -4.83 -0.78
CA GLY A 42 -8.43 -4.09 -0.93
C GLY A 42 -8.55 -2.76 -1.70
N ASP A 43 -7.43 -2.32 -2.26
CA ASP A 43 -7.39 -1.31 -3.31
C ASP A 43 -8.06 -1.84 -4.59
N PHE A 44 -9.00 -1.09 -5.17
CA PHE A 44 -9.71 -1.52 -6.38
C PHE A 44 -8.79 -1.69 -7.59
N ALA A 45 -7.60 -1.07 -7.58
CA ALA A 45 -6.58 -1.31 -8.61
C ALA A 45 -6.11 -2.77 -8.67
N ARG A 46 -6.27 -3.57 -7.59
CA ARG A 46 -5.96 -5.02 -7.59
C ARG A 46 -6.74 -5.78 -8.67
N HIS A 47 -7.91 -5.27 -9.05
CA HIS A 47 -8.88 -5.94 -9.91
C HIS A 47 -9.00 -5.30 -11.31
N TYR A 48 -8.10 -4.39 -11.68
CA TYR A 48 -8.11 -3.79 -13.03
C TYR A 48 -7.83 -4.81 -14.14
N ASP A 49 -7.04 -5.83 -13.83
CA ASP A 49 -6.73 -6.97 -14.68
C ASP A 49 -6.26 -8.14 -13.78
N SER A 50 -5.87 -9.26 -14.37
CA SER A 50 -5.38 -10.44 -13.67
C SER A 50 -4.04 -10.97 -14.21
N THR A 51 -3.29 -10.12 -14.92
CA THR A 51 -2.13 -10.53 -15.73
C THR A 51 -0.90 -10.91 -14.91
N MET A 52 -0.83 -10.52 -13.63
CA MET A 52 0.29 -10.84 -12.72
C MET A 52 -0.15 -11.87 -11.68
N GLY A 53 -0.25 -13.15 -12.08
CA GLY A 53 -0.54 -14.23 -11.14
C GLY A 53 -1.89 -14.10 -10.45
N GLY A 54 -2.91 -13.58 -11.15
CA GLY A 54 -4.25 -13.37 -10.60
C GLY A 54 -4.49 -11.99 -9.97
N THR A 55 -3.50 -11.09 -9.97
CA THR A 55 -3.68 -9.68 -9.62
C THR A 55 -3.30 -8.75 -10.78
N SER A 56 -3.68 -7.48 -10.67
CA SER A 56 -3.39 -6.49 -11.71
C SER A 56 -1.91 -6.15 -11.83
N ALA A 57 -1.40 -6.09 -13.06
CA ALA A 57 -0.08 -5.55 -13.36
C ALA A 57 0.08 -4.11 -12.88
N PHE A 58 -0.98 -3.32 -12.99
CA PHE A 58 -1.01 -1.94 -12.53
C PHE A 58 -0.81 -1.85 -11.01
N PHE A 59 -1.53 -2.66 -10.25
CA PHE A 59 -1.41 -2.72 -8.80
C PHE A 59 0.01 -3.08 -8.37
N VAL A 60 0.60 -4.12 -8.98
CA VAL A 60 1.97 -4.57 -8.69
C VAL A 60 2.98 -3.45 -8.99
N TRP A 61 2.85 -2.80 -10.14
CA TRP A 61 3.71 -1.68 -10.51
C TRP A 61 3.62 -0.54 -9.48
N ALA A 62 2.41 -0.14 -9.09
CA ALA A 62 2.21 1.00 -8.18
C ALA A 62 2.53 0.69 -6.70
N ASN A 63 2.52 -0.58 -6.27
CA ASN A 63 2.58 -0.94 -4.85
C ASN A 63 3.74 -1.87 -4.43
N ARG A 64 4.64 -2.27 -5.33
CA ARG A 64 5.83 -3.05 -4.91
C ARG A 64 6.64 -2.30 -3.85
N GLY A 65 7.28 -3.06 -2.97
CA GLY A 65 8.09 -2.52 -1.86
C GLY A 65 7.27 -2.11 -0.63
N LYS A 66 5.94 -2.07 -0.73
CA LYS A 66 5.05 -1.79 0.39
C LYS A 66 4.62 -3.08 1.10
N GLN A 67 4.35 -2.96 2.39
CA GLN A 67 3.59 -3.95 3.15
C GLN A 67 2.11 -3.58 3.11
N SER A 68 1.23 -4.57 3.29
CA SER A 68 -0.22 -4.37 3.25
C SER A 68 -0.85 -4.93 4.53
N ILE A 69 -1.84 -4.22 5.06
CA ILE A 69 -2.70 -4.65 6.16
C ILE A 69 -4.14 -4.28 5.82
N GLU A 70 -5.07 -5.18 6.14
CA GLU A 70 -6.50 -4.90 6.05
C GLU A 70 -6.99 -4.31 7.37
N LEU A 71 -7.64 -3.14 7.33
CA LEU A 71 -8.30 -2.53 8.47
C LEU A 71 -9.61 -1.86 8.02
N ASP A 72 -10.71 -2.12 8.72
CA ASP A 72 -11.92 -1.33 8.62
C ASP A 72 -11.87 -0.18 9.64
N LEU A 73 -11.50 1.03 9.20
CA LEU A 73 -11.41 2.19 10.08
C LEU A 73 -12.76 2.66 10.66
N LYS A 74 -13.88 2.05 10.25
CA LYS A 74 -15.19 2.26 10.86
C LYS A 74 -15.42 1.32 12.05
N ASP A 75 -14.74 0.18 12.09
CA ASP A 75 -14.75 -0.72 13.24
C ASP A 75 -13.91 -0.10 14.38
N PRO A 76 -14.46 0.03 15.61
CA PRO A 76 -13.73 0.60 16.72
C PRO A 76 -12.43 -0.14 17.10
N GLY A 77 -12.37 -1.46 16.89
CA GLY A 77 -11.19 -2.28 17.19
C GLY A 77 -10.05 -2.04 16.21
N ASP A 78 -10.36 -2.07 14.92
CA ASP A 78 -9.40 -1.74 13.87
C ASP A 78 -8.96 -0.27 13.96
N ARG A 79 -9.88 0.63 14.31
CA ARG A 79 -9.56 2.04 14.56
C ARG A 79 -8.65 2.25 15.78
N ALA A 80 -8.69 1.39 16.79
CA ALA A 80 -7.77 1.44 17.93
C ALA A 80 -6.38 0.88 17.57
N THR A 81 -6.32 0.01 16.56
CA THR A 81 -5.06 -0.53 16.01
C THR A 81 -4.35 0.50 15.12
N PHE A 82 -5.12 1.33 14.41
CA PHE A 82 -4.64 2.41 13.54
C PHE A 82 -4.12 3.62 14.34
#